data_AF-A0A124G123-F1
#
_entry.id   AF-A0A124G123-F1
#
_cell.length_a   1.000
_cell.length_b   1.000
_cell.length_c   1.000
_cell.angle_alpha   90.00
_cell.angle_beta   90.00
_cell.angle_gamma   90.00
#
_symmetry.space_group_name_H-M   'P 1'
#
loop_
_entity.id
_entity.type
_entity.pdbx_description
1 polymer ?
#
loop_
_entity_poly.entity_id
_entity_poly.type
_entity_poly.pdbx_seq_one_letter_code
_entity_poly.pdbx_strand_id
1 'polypeptide(L)'
;MTRIDNWNALFRKKRRPEPGTPPGTITVDKHVPAESIHLISYDEAEVNECDLNTVNELKTLIEKHNNKVHWIDVQGLGNEEYIRELGNLFEIHPLALEDIVNVPQIPKADQLKDQLFVV
;
A
#
# COMPACT_ATOMS: atom_id res chain seq x y z
N MET A 1 3.27 14.47 21.03
CA MET A 1 2.27 15.41 20.46
C MET A 1 3.00 16.27 19.44
N THR A 2 3.23 15.71 18.24
CA THR A 2 4.10 16.31 17.22
C THR A 2 3.23 17.09 16.25
N ARG A 3 3.58 18.35 16.07
CA ARG A 3 2.85 19.38 15.33
C ARG A 3 2.93 19.06 13.82
N ILE A 4 1.79 18.94 13.15
CA ILE A 4 1.70 18.74 11.70
C ILE A 4 1.90 20.12 11.06
N ASP A 5 3.16 20.48 10.79
CA ASP A 5 3.54 21.82 10.31
C ASP A 5 3.46 21.99 8.78
N ASN A 6 2.93 21.02 8.03
CA ASN A 6 2.87 21.14 6.57
C ASN A 6 1.58 20.62 5.93
N TRP A 7 0.50 21.37 6.13
CA TRP A 7 -0.79 21.15 5.46
C TRP A 7 -0.72 21.14 3.93
N ASN A 8 0.26 21.85 3.33
CA ASN A 8 0.40 21.95 1.86
C ASN A 8 0.87 20.65 1.20
N ALA A 9 1.53 19.74 1.95
CA ALA A 9 1.96 18.45 1.42
C ALA A 9 0.77 17.51 1.15
N LEU A 10 -0.29 17.60 1.96
CA LEU A 10 -1.51 16.79 1.82
C LEU A 10 -2.36 17.21 0.61
N PHE A 11 -2.28 18.47 0.19
CA PHE A 11 -3.01 19.01 -0.97
C PHE A 11 -2.10 19.20 -2.18
N ARG A 12 -1.19 18.26 -2.41
CA ARG A 12 -0.38 18.25 -3.63
C ARG A 12 -1.31 18.21 -4.85
N LYS A 13 -1.00 19.03 -5.86
CA LYS A 13 -1.74 19.12 -7.14
C LYS A 13 -2.08 17.72 -7.62
N LYS A 14 -3.39 17.43 -7.76
CA LYS A 14 -3.89 16.11 -8.14
C LYS A 14 -3.17 15.60 -9.37
N ARG A 15 -2.36 14.55 -9.19
CA ARG A 15 -1.75 13.84 -10.30
C ARG A 15 -2.89 13.11 -10.99
N ARG A 16 -3.21 13.55 -12.20
CA ARG A 16 -4.12 12.84 -13.08
C ARG A 16 -3.26 12.11 -14.11
N PRO A 17 -3.56 10.84 -14.40
CA PRO A 17 -2.98 10.21 -15.58
C PRO A 17 -3.29 11.06 -16.82
N GLU A 18 -2.41 10.99 -17.81
CA GLU A 18 -2.60 11.73 -19.06
C GLU A 18 -3.86 11.21 -19.80
N PRO A 19 -4.60 12.07 -20.52
CA PRO A 19 -5.72 11.61 -21.31
C PRO A 19 -5.28 10.50 -22.29
N GLY A 20 -5.93 9.35 -22.23
CA GLY A 20 -5.59 8.18 -23.05
C GLY A 20 -4.65 7.17 -22.37
N THR A 21 -4.21 7.40 -21.13
CA THR A 21 -3.53 6.38 -20.34
C THR A 21 -4.43 5.13 -20.17
N PRO A 22 -3.91 3.92 -20.43
CA PRO A 22 -4.69 2.70 -20.22
C PRO A 22 -5.10 2.53 -18.75
N PRO A 23 -6.31 2.03 -18.47
CA PRO A 23 -6.73 1.70 -17.11
C PRO A 23 -5.79 0.66 -16.48
N GLY A 24 -5.49 0.81 -15.19
CA GLY A 24 -4.55 -0.03 -14.43
C GLY A 24 -3.08 0.38 -14.60
N THR A 25 -2.81 1.56 -15.17
CA THR A 25 -1.45 2.09 -15.28
C THR A 25 -1.01 2.69 -13.95
N ILE A 26 0.07 2.17 -13.38
CA ILE A 26 0.66 2.67 -12.14
C ILE A 26 1.65 3.78 -12.49
N THR A 27 1.41 4.99 -12.00
CA THR A 27 2.35 6.13 -12.16
C THR A 27 2.89 6.53 -10.79
N VAL A 28 4.14 6.17 -10.51
CA VAL A 28 4.76 6.41 -9.21
C VAL A 28 5.42 7.78 -9.08
N ASP A 29 5.51 8.28 -7.85
CA ASP A 29 6.35 9.41 -7.53
C ASP A 29 7.70 8.98 -6.99
N LYS A 30 8.78 9.27 -7.72
CA LYS A 30 10.14 8.90 -7.30
C LYS A 30 10.69 9.76 -6.15
N HIS A 31 9.96 10.79 -5.72
CA HIS A 31 10.34 11.68 -4.62
C HIS A 31 9.71 11.32 -3.27
N VAL A 32 9.34 10.06 -3.07
CA VAL A 32 8.84 9.54 -1.80
C VAL A 32 9.97 8.84 -1.02
N PRO A 33 9.80 8.59 0.30
CA PRO A 33 10.76 7.82 1.08
C PRO A 33 11.01 6.41 0.50
N ALA A 34 12.09 5.78 0.94
CA ALA A 34 12.39 4.39 0.59
C ALA A 34 11.28 3.43 1.03
N GLU A 35 11.14 2.33 0.30
CA GLU A 35 10.21 1.26 0.59
C GLU A 35 10.48 0.68 1.98
N SER A 36 9.44 0.57 2.79
CA SER A 36 9.53 -0.10 4.09
C SER A 36 8.19 -0.73 4.44
N ILE A 37 8.27 -1.87 5.13
CA ILE A 37 7.11 -2.62 5.58
C ILE A 37 7.23 -2.78 7.08
N HIS A 38 6.24 -2.32 7.83
CA HIS A 38 6.10 -2.65 9.23
C HIS A 38 4.99 -3.68 9.38
N LEU A 39 5.35 -4.87 9.86
CA LEU A 39 4.45 -6.01 10.02
C LEU A 39 4.14 -6.21 11.51
N ILE A 40 2.85 -6.24 11.83
CA ILE A 40 2.35 -6.68 13.13
C ILE A 40 1.56 -7.97 12.92
N SER A 41 1.97 -9.06 13.56
CA SER A 41 1.32 -10.37 13.48
C SER A 41 0.85 -10.81 14.86
N TYR A 42 -0.45 -11.07 15.01
CA TYR A 42 -1.03 -11.31 16.33
C TYR A 42 -2.17 -12.33 16.34
N ASP A 43 -2.38 -12.87 17.53
CA ASP A 43 -3.54 -13.68 17.93
C ASP A 43 -3.89 -13.37 19.40
N GLU A 44 -4.66 -14.25 20.05
CA GLU A 44 -5.05 -14.07 21.46
C GLU A 44 -3.89 -14.23 22.46
N ALA A 45 -2.80 -14.90 22.05
CA ALA A 45 -1.70 -15.27 22.93
C ALA A 45 -0.50 -14.34 22.81
N GLU A 46 -0.18 -13.89 21.59
CA GLU A 46 1.01 -13.08 21.35
C GLU A 46 0.86 -12.06 20.20
N VAL A 47 1.69 -11.02 20.29
CA VAL A 47 1.88 -10.00 19.25
C VAL A 47 3.37 -9.99 18.89
N ASN A 48 3.67 -10.03 17.59
CA ASN A 48 5.02 -9.92 17.07
C ASN A 48 5.09 -8.78 16.07
N GLU A 49 6.12 -7.93 16.19
CA GLU A 49 6.34 -6.78 15.33
C GLU A 49 7.71 -6.87 14.68
N CYS A 50 7.82 -6.56 13.40
CA CYS A 50 9.09 -6.45 12.71
C CYS A 50 9.04 -5.51 11.50
N ASP A 51 10.18 -4.92 11.19
CA ASP A 51 10.39 -4.15 9.97
C ASP A 51 11.02 -5.04 8.90
N LEU A 52 10.51 -4.95 7.67
CA LEU A 52 10.95 -5.71 6.51
C LEU A 52 11.29 -4.77 5.36
N ASN A 53 12.23 -5.20 4.52
CA ASN A 53 12.68 -4.40 3.38
C ASN A 53 12.19 -4.96 2.04
N THR A 54 11.66 -6.19 2.01
CA THR A 54 11.26 -6.85 0.76
C THR A 54 9.88 -7.50 0.86
N VAL A 55 9.18 -7.56 -0.28
CA VAL A 55 7.89 -8.26 -0.38
C VAL A 55 8.06 -9.77 -0.17
N ASN A 56 9.23 -10.32 -0.51
CA ASN A 56 9.51 -11.74 -0.31
C ASN A 56 9.67 -12.13 1.18
N GLU A 57 10.31 -11.29 1.99
CA GLU A 57 10.36 -11.46 3.45
C GLU A 57 8.95 -11.43 4.05
N LEU A 58 8.13 -10.47 3.62
CA LEU A 58 6.74 -10.35 4.03
C LEU A 58 5.94 -11.62 3.71
N LYS A 59 6.02 -12.08 2.45
CA LYS A 59 5.37 -13.32 2.01
C LYS A 59 5.77 -14.51 2.89
N THR A 60 7.07 -14.67 3.13
CA THR A 60 7.60 -15.78 3.93
C THR A 60 7.03 -15.77 5.35
N LEU A 61 6.93 -14.59 5.98
CA LEU A 61 6.40 -14.47 7.34
C LEU A 61 4.89 -14.71 7.42
N ILE A 62 4.12 -14.20 6.46
CA ILE A 62 2.67 -14.44 6.39
C ILE A 62 2.39 -15.93 6.19
N GLU A 63 3.11 -16.59 5.27
CA GLU A 63 2.95 -18.03 5.04
C GLU A 63 3.34 -18.86 6.26
N LYS A 64 4.42 -18.48 6.96
CA LYS A 64 4.87 -19.14 8.19
C LYS A 64 3.87 -19.01 9.34
N HIS A 65 3.14 -17.90 9.40
CA HIS A 65 2.21 -17.56 10.47
C HIS A 65 0.77 -17.41 9.96
N ASN A 66 0.37 -18.24 8.99
CA ASN A 66 -0.89 -18.14 8.26
C ASN A 66 -2.18 -18.27 9.10
N ASN A 67 -2.06 -18.66 10.36
CA ASN A 67 -3.14 -18.77 11.32
C ASN A 67 -3.36 -17.49 12.13
N LYS A 68 -2.53 -16.45 11.92
CA LYS A 68 -2.60 -15.17 12.64
C LYS A 68 -3.24 -14.08 11.82
N VAL A 69 -3.62 -13.00 12.49
CA VAL A 69 -3.99 -11.75 11.84
C VAL A 69 -2.71 -10.96 11.58
N HIS A 70 -2.59 -10.41 10.37
CA HIS A 70 -1.46 -9.59 9.95
C HIS A 70 -1.93 -8.16 9.63
N TRP A 71 -1.39 -7.18 10.35
CA TRP A 71 -1.46 -5.77 9.97
C TRP A 71 -0.17 -5.42 9.25
N ILE A 72 -0.29 -4.92 8.03
CA ILE A 72 0.85 -4.62 7.17
C ILE A 72 0.79 -3.14 6.84
N ASP A 73 1.72 -2.37 7.37
CA ASP A 73 1.90 -0.96 7.03
C ASP A 73 3.01 -0.84 5.99
N VAL A 74 2.66 -0.31 4.81
CA VAL A 74 3.57 -0.17 3.68
C VAL A 74 3.79 1.31 3.40
N GLN A 75 5.05 1.72 3.42
CA GLN A 75 5.49 3.09 3.16
C GLN A 75 6.40 3.15 1.94
N GLY A 76 6.53 4.33 1.34
CA GLY A 76 7.47 4.55 0.24
C GLY A 76 7.03 3.95 -1.10
N LEU A 77 5.79 4.19 -1.53
CA LEU A 77 5.22 3.68 -2.80
C LEU A 77 5.78 4.39 -4.07
N GLY A 78 7.10 4.55 -4.15
CA GLY A 78 7.83 5.26 -5.21
C GLY A 78 8.30 4.38 -6.36
N ASN A 79 8.05 3.07 -6.25
CA ASN A 79 8.57 2.04 -7.12
C ASN A 79 7.43 1.16 -7.65
N GLU A 80 7.24 1.18 -8.96
CA GLU A 80 6.17 0.47 -9.62
C GLU A 80 6.29 -1.06 -9.47
N GLU A 81 7.52 -1.59 -9.56
CA GLU A 81 7.78 -3.02 -9.41
C GLU A 81 7.36 -3.50 -8.02
N TYR A 82 7.77 -2.77 -7.00
CA TYR A 82 7.40 -3.04 -5.60
C TYR A 82 5.88 -3.04 -5.37
N ILE A 83 5.16 -2.06 -5.94
CA ILE A 83 3.69 -2.02 -5.85
C ILE A 83 3.04 -3.20 -6.57
N ARG A 84 3.59 -3.59 -7.73
CA ARG A 84 3.10 -4.76 -8.48
C ARG A 84 3.36 -6.06 -7.74
N GLU A 85 4.51 -6.20 -7.07
CA GLU A 85 4.81 -7.35 -6.22
C GLU A 85 3.79 -7.47 -5.08
N LEU A 86 3.49 -6.38 -4.37
CA LEU A 86 2.44 -6.34 -3.34
C LEU A 86 1.07 -6.67 -3.92
N GLY A 87 0.73 -6.08 -5.06
CA GLY A 87 -0.53 -6.33 -5.75
C GLY A 87 -0.70 -7.79 -6.16
N ASN A 88 0.36 -8.43 -6.61
CA ASN A 88 0.35 -9.87 -6.94
C ASN A 88 0.26 -10.73 -5.68
N LEU A 89 0.99 -10.40 -4.62
CA LEU A 89 0.98 -11.15 -3.35
C LEU A 89 -0.41 -11.19 -2.73
N PHE A 90 -1.13 -10.06 -2.78
CA PHE A 90 -2.46 -9.93 -2.20
C PHE A 90 -3.59 -9.98 -3.23
N GLU A 91 -3.31 -10.32 -4.49
CA GLU A 91 -4.30 -10.37 -5.58
C GLU A 91 -5.15 -9.07 -5.71
N ILE A 92 -4.53 -7.91 -5.49
CA ILE A 92 -5.19 -6.60 -5.59
C ILE A 92 -5.41 -6.26 -7.07
N HIS A 93 -6.65 -5.89 -7.41
CA HIS A 93 -6.99 -5.54 -8.79
C HIS A 93 -6.16 -4.36 -9.30
N PRO A 94 -5.66 -4.36 -10.56
CA PRO A 94 -4.83 -3.28 -11.11
C PRO A 94 -5.43 -1.88 -11.00
N LEU A 95 -6.77 -1.75 -11.09
CA LEU A 95 -7.46 -0.48 -10.90
C LEU A 95 -7.35 0.06 -9.46
N ALA A 96 -7.37 -0.83 -8.46
CA ALA A 96 -7.19 -0.42 -7.07
C ALA A 96 -5.73 0.00 -6.81
N LEU A 97 -4.76 -0.69 -7.41
CA LEU A 97 -3.34 -0.27 -7.38
C LEU A 97 -3.13 1.10 -8.02
N GLU A 98 -3.81 1.37 -9.13
CA GLU A 98 -3.82 2.69 -9.76
C GLU A 98 -4.37 3.77 -8.80
N ASP A 99 -5.49 3.49 -8.11
CA ASP A 99 -6.08 4.42 -7.16
C ASP A 99 -5.18 4.70 -5.94
N ILE A 100 -4.45 3.69 -5.45
CA ILE A 100 -3.49 3.81 -4.35
C ILE A 100 -2.40 4.85 -4.66
N VAL A 101 -1.87 4.86 -5.89
CA VAL A 101 -0.78 5.78 -6.26
C VAL A 101 -1.27 7.15 -6.75
N ASN A 102 -2.50 7.24 -7.25
CA ASN A 102 -3.04 8.44 -7.86
C ASN A 102 -3.71 9.39 -6.83
N VAL A 103 -2.93 9.89 -5.87
CA VAL A 103 -3.43 10.84 -4.85
C VAL A 103 -3.47 12.31 -5.33
N PRO A 104 -4.45 13.11 -4.85
CA PRO A 104 -5.55 12.73 -3.98
C PRO A 104 -6.74 12.13 -4.75
N GLN A 105 -7.34 11.12 -4.13
CA GLN A 105 -8.61 10.51 -4.52
C GLN A 105 -9.76 11.05 -3.67
N ILE A 106 -11.00 10.79 -4.10
CA ILE A 106 -12.20 11.04 -3.28
C ILE A 106 -12.35 9.86 -2.33
N PRO A 107 -12.70 10.08 -1.04
CA PRO A 107 -12.93 8.99 -0.11
C PRO A 107 -13.99 8.02 -0.64
N LYS A 108 -13.68 6.72 -0.59
CA LYS A 108 -14.55 5.67 -1.12
C LYS A 108 -14.35 4.33 -0.40
N ALA A 109 -15.35 3.47 -0.52
CA ALA A 109 -15.29 2.09 -0.09
C ALA A 109 -15.87 1.20 -1.20
N ASP A 110 -15.02 0.35 -1.77
CA ASP A 110 -15.37 -0.56 -2.87
C ASP A 110 -15.29 -2.01 -2.37
N GLN A 111 -16.39 -2.76 -2.56
CA GLN A 111 -16.39 -4.21 -2.34
C GLN A 111 -15.79 -4.89 -3.57
N LEU A 112 -14.57 -5.40 -3.42
CA LEU A 112 -13.98 -6.34 -4.38
C LEU A 112 -14.38 -7.76 -3.98
N LYS A 113 -14.06 -8.74 -4.83
CA LYS A 113 -14.54 -10.12 -4.68
C LYS A 113 -14.31 -10.69 -3.28
N ASP A 114 -13.06 -10.66 -2.83
CA ASP A 114 -12.63 -11.22 -1.54
C ASP A 114 -11.99 -10.14 -0.63
N GLN A 115 -12.17 -8.86 -0.96
CA GLN A 115 -11.48 -7.73 -0.33
C GLN A 115 -12.38 -6.51 -0.19
N LEU A 116 -12.16 -5.73 0.86
CA LEU A 116 -12.73 -4.39 1.01
C LEU A 116 -11.61 -3.37 0.74
N PHE A 117 -11.80 -2.52 -0.28
CA PHE A 117 -10.85 -1.47 -0.62
C PHE A 117 -11.36 -0.12 -0.13
N VAL A 118 -10.54 0.62 0.61
CA VAL A 118 -10.90 1.92 1.20
C VAL A 118 -9.80 2.93 0.88
N VAL A 119 -10.22 4.12 0.46
CA VAL A 119 -9.35 5.30 0.24
C VAL A 119 -9.88 6.47 1.03
#